data_AF-I3C2C8-F1
#
_entry.id   AF-I3C2C8-F1
#
_cell.length_a   1.000
_cell.length_b   1.000
_cell.length_c   1.000
_cell.angle_alpha   90.00
_cell.angle_beta   90.00
_cell.angle_gamma   90.00
#
_symmetry.space_group_name_H-M   'P 1'
#
loop_
_entity.id
_entity.type
_entity.pdbx_description
1 polymer ?
#
loop_
_entity_poly.entity_id
_entity_poly.type
_entity_poly.pdbx_seq_one_letter_code
_entity_poly.pdbx_strand_id
1 'polypeptide(L)'
;MKRGGGLKALFTRNTVEKAFEIWKDRIEWQIEESLLYAGNEFVNKARLTGRYKDQTGNLRSSIGYMVIKDGQILGERFETYDGKGEEGVKKAKEFAERLASENPRGLMLIGVAGMEYAAAVEAKNFDVITGAGTETEQLLKQLLSKINYT
;
A
#
# COMPACT_ATOMS: atom_id res chain seq x y z
N MET A 1 -15.88 -59.47 -23.73
CA MET A 1 -15.81 -58.43 -22.67
C MET A 1 -14.73 -57.41 -23.06
N LYS A 2 -15.10 -56.28 -23.68
CA LYS A 2 -14.15 -55.18 -23.96
C LYS A 2 -14.37 -54.08 -22.92
N ARG A 3 -13.37 -53.89 -22.07
CA ARG A 3 -13.32 -52.85 -21.02
C ARG A 3 -13.34 -51.49 -21.72
N GLY A 4 -14.28 -50.63 -21.32
CA GLY A 4 -14.49 -49.31 -21.89
C GLY A 4 -13.26 -48.42 -21.77
N GLY A 5 -12.89 -47.76 -22.87
CA GLY A 5 -11.87 -46.72 -22.90
C GLY A 5 -12.40 -45.47 -22.20
N GLY A 6 -12.28 -45.43 -20.87
CA GLY A 6 -12.56 -44.23 -20.09
C GLY A 6 -11.34 -43.30 -20.08
N LEU A 7 -11.59 -41.98 -20.12
CA LEU A 7 -10.57 -40.97 -19.90
C LEU A 7 -9.93 -41.18 -18.52
N LYS A 8 -8.61 -41.37 -18.47
CA LYS A 8 -7.84 -41.48 -17.23
C LYS A 8 -7.28 -40.10 -16.89
N ALA A 9 -7.64 -39.56 -15.73
CA ALA A 9 -7.02 -38.34 -15.22
C ALA A 9 -5.51 -38.56 -15.04
N LEU A 10 -4.70 -37.63 -15.56
CA LEU A 10 -3.24 -37.61 -15.39
C LEU A 10 -2.79 -36.87 -14.12
N PHE A 11 -3.74 -36.34 -13.34
CA PHE A 11 -3.48 -35.59 -12.11
C PHE A 11 -4.12 -36.28 -10.90
N THR A 12 -3.58 -35.98 -9.72
CA THR A 12 -4.17 -36.37 -8.43
C THR A 12 -4.89 -35.19 -7.79
N ARG A 13 -5.74 -35.44 -6.80
CA ARG A 13 -6.34 -34.38 -5.98
C ARG A 13 -5.29 -33.44 -5.38
N ASN A 14 -4.21 -34.00 -4.83
CA ASN A 14 -3.09 -33.24 -4.30
C ASN A 14 -2.40 -32.37 -5.36
N THR A 15 -2.32 -32.84 -6.62
CA THR A 15 -1.79 -32.04 -7.74
C THR A 15 -2.64 -30.80 -7.99
N VAL A 16 -3.96 -30.93 -7.90
CA VAL A 16 -4.90 -29.82 -8.07
C VAL A 16 -4.81 -28.86 -6.89
N GLU A 17 -4.82 -29.37 -5.65
CA GLU A 17 -4.69 -28.54 -4.44
C GLU A 17 -3.40 -27.70 -4.45
N LYS A 18 -2.27 -28.30 -4.82
CA LYS A 18 -1.00 -27.57 -4.97
C LYS A 18 -1.05 -26.47 -6.03
N ALA A 19 -1.73 -26.73 -7.15
CA ALA A 19 -1.87 -25.71 -8.20
C ALA A 19 -2.66 -24.50 -7.69
N PHE A 20 -3.74 -24.73 -6.92
CA PHE A 20 -4.52 -23.67 -6.31
C PHE A 20 -3.73 -22.84 -5.30
N GLU A 21 -2.94 -23.48 -4.43
CA GLU A 21 -2.08 -22.73 -3.48
C GLU A 21 -1.05 -21.87 -4.22
N ILE A 22 -0.40 -22.40 -5.26
CA ILE A 22 0.56 -21.63 -6.07
C ILE A 22 -0.10 -20.41 -6.72
N TRP A 23 -1.31 -20.58 -7.28
CA TRP A 23 -2.05 -19.48 -7.89
C TRP A 23 -2.47 -18.43 -6.86
N LYS A 24 -2.91 -18.88 -5.69
CA LYS A 24 -3.27 -18.00 -4.58
C LYS A 24 -2.07 -17.18 -4.13
N ASP A 25 -0.95 -17.83 -3.83
CA ASP A 25 0.28 -17.17 -3.39
C ASP A 25 0.77 -16.15 -4.43
N ARG A 26 0.68 -16.48 -5.72
CA ARG A 26 1.03 -15.57 -6.81
C ARG A 26 0.12 -14.35 -6.89
N ILE A 27 -1.19 -14.53 -6.69
CA ILE A 27 -2.14 -13.41 -6.66
C ILE A 27 -1.88 -12.54 -5.44
N GLU A 28 -1.72 -13.13 -4.26
CA GLU A 28 -1.44 -12.38 -3.03
C GLU A 28 -0.16 -11.55 -3.17
N TRP A 29 0.94 -12.15 -3.66
CA TRP A 29 2.19 -11.45 -3.92
C TRP A 29 2.01 -10.25 -4.86
N GLN A 30 1.26 -10.40 -5.96
CA GLN A 30 1.02 -9.27 -6.88
C GLN A 30 0.22 -8.14 -6.24
N ILE A 31 -0.73 -8.44 -5.35
CA ILE A 31 -1.48 -7.42 -4.62
C ILE A 31 -0.55 -6.68 -3.65
N GLU A 32 0.27 -7.41 -2.90
CA GLU A 32 1.23 -6.86 -1.95
C GLU A 32 2.22 -5.90 -2.64
N GLU A 33 2.83 -6.34 -3.74
CA GLU A 33 3.73 -5.51 -4.55
C GLU A 33 3.03 -4.28 -5.13
N SER A 34 1.77 -4.43 -5.57
CA SER A 34 0.97 -3.30 -6.08
C SER A 34 0.74 -2.24 -5.01
N LEU A 35 0.51 -2.64 -3.76
CA LEU A 35 0.32 -1.72 -2.64
C LEU A 35 1.62 -1.04 -2.23
N LEU A 36 2.74 -1.77 -2.17
CA LEU A 36 4.07 -1.22 -1.87
C LEU A 36 4.48 -0.20 -2.94
N TYR A 37 4.27 -0.52 -4.21
CA TYR A 37 4.53 0.41 -5.31
C TYR A 37 3.64 1.65 -5.22
N ALA A 38 2.33 1.47 -5.03
CA ALA A 38 1.39 2.58 -4.94
C ALA A 38 1.64 3.48 -3.70
N GLY A 39 2.09 2.91 -2.59
CA GLY A 39 2.52 3.65 -1.40
C GLY A 39 3.77 4.49 -1.64
N ASN A 40 4.75 3.97 -2.38
CA ASN A 40 5.91 4.76 -2.79
C ASN A 40 5.51 5.93 -3.70
N GLU A 41 4.62 5.68 -4.67
CA GLU A 41 4.11 6.73 -5.54
C GLU A 41 3.30 7.77 -4.77
N PHE A 42 2.50 7.36 -3.78
CA PHE A 42 1.80 8.30 -2.88
C PHE A 42 2.77 9.30 -2.25
N VAL A 43 3.86 8.81 -1.64
CA VAL A 43 4.87 9.67 -1.00
C VAL A 43 5.57 10.57 -2.01
N ASN A 44 5.97 10.00 -3.16
CA ASN A 44 6.66 10.76 -4.21
C ASN A 44 5.79 11.91 -4.73
N LYS A 45 4.52 11.63 -5.02
CA LYS A 45 3.56 12.62 -5.53
C LYS A 45 3.28 13.72 -4.52
N ALA A 46 2.90 13.34 -3.30
CA ALA A 46 2.56 14.29 -2.24
C ALA A 46 3.72 15.26 -1.93
N ARG A 47 4.97 14.76 -1.94
CA ARG A 47 6.16 15.60 -1.73
C ARG A 47 6.48 16.50 -2.93
N LEU A 48 6.21 16.05 -4.15
CA LEU A 48 6.43 16.81 -5.38
C LEU A 48 5.40 17.93 -5.59
N THR A 49 4.12 17.66 -5.31
CA THR A 49 3.02 18.60 -5.57
C THR A 49 2.80 19.62 -4.45
N GLY A 50 3.37 19.37 -3.27
CA GLY A 50 3.24 20.23 -2.09
C GLY A 50 3.79 21.64 -2.27
N ARG A 51 2.92 22.60 -2.57
CA ARG A 51 3.23 24.03 -2.80
C ARG A 51 3.20 24.91 -1.54
N TYR A 52 2.98 24.31 -0.37
CA TYR A 52 2.97 25.01 0.92
C TYR A 52 4.39 25.38 1.37
N LYS A 53 4.49 26.44 2.20
CA LYS A 53 5.75 26.84 2.83
C LYS A 53 6.02 25.95 4.04
N ASP A 54 6.98 25.04 3.92
CA ASP A 54 7.45 24.20 5.01
C ASP A 54 8.82 24.68 5.52
N GLN A 55 8.83 25.34 6.68
CA GLN A 55 10.04 25.96 7.23
C GLN A 55 10.89 24.95 8.02
N THR A 56 10.24 24.07 8.77
CA THR A 56 10.92 23.07 9.61
C THR A 56 11.14 21.75 8.89
N GLY A 57 10.42 21.50 7.79
CA GLY A 57 10.40 20.21 7.08
C GLY A 57 9.45 19.20 7.71
N ASN A 58 8.81 19.51 8.84
CA ASN A 58 7.97 18.57 9.58
C ASN A 58 6.73 18.16 8.78
N LEU A 59 6.10 19.09 8.05
CA LEU A 59 4.88 18.75 7.31
C LEU A 59 5.20 17.76 6.20
N ARG A 60 6.18 18.07 5.35
CA ARG A 60 6.56 17.22 4.22
C ARG A 60 7.20 15.90 4.65
N SER A 61 7.92 15.89 5.78
CA SER A 61 8.49 14.66 6.36
C SER A 61 7.48 13.81 7.11
N SER A 62 6.33 14.39 7.49
CA SER A 62 5.21 13.64 8.03
C SER A 62 4.39 12.90 6.97
N ILE A 63 4.77 13.02 5.70
CA ILE A 63 4.17 12.26 4.61
C ILE A 63 4.89 10.93 4.49
N GLY A 64 4.12 9.85 4.63
CA GLY A 64 4.61 8.48 4.59
C GLY A 64 3.50 7.48 4.32
N TYR A 65 3.88 6.21 4.18
CA TYR A 65 2.92 5.13 4.03
C TYR A 65 3.34 3.88 4.80
N MET A 66 2.37 3.00 5.05
CA MET A 66 2.54 1.67 5.60
C MET A 66 1.61 0.68 4.90
N VAL A 67 2.12 -0.50 4.53
CA VAL A 67 1.32 -1.62 4.03
C VAL A 67 1.30 -2.69 5.11
N ILE A 68 0.09 -3.14 5.46
CA ILE A 68 -0.10 -4.20 6.46
C ILE A 68 -0.96 -5.33 5.92
N LYS A 69 -0.65 -6.55 6.34
CA LYS A 69 -1.42 -7.78 6.11
C LYS A 69 -1.69 -8.46 7.43
N ASP A 70 -2.96 -8.54 7.82
CA ASP A 70 -3.39 -9.23 9.04
C ASP A 70 -2.58 -8.81 10.29
N GLY A 71 -2.36 -7.50 10.43
CA GLY A 71 -1.61 -6.90 11.54
C GLY A 71 -0.09 -6.97 11.42
N GLN A 72 0.45 -7.60 10.37
CA GLN A 72 1.89 -7.61 10.09
C GLN A 72 2.26 -6.52 9.09
N ILE A 73 3.34 -5.79 9.36
CA ILE A 73 3.88 -4.78 8.46
C ILE A 73 4.62 -5.48 7.32
N LEU A 74 4.15 -5.30 6.09
CA LEU A 74 4.82 -5.79 4.88
C LEU A 74 5.90 -4.81 4.40
N GLY A 75 5.65 -3.51 4.55
CA GLY A 75 6.59 -2.46 4.20
C GLY A 75 6.07 -1.07 4.55
N GLU A 76 6.99 -0.13 4.72
CA GLU A 76 6.68 1.24 5.10
C GLU A 76 7.75 2.20 4.57
N ARG A 77 7.38 3.48 4.46
CA ARG A 77 8.33 4.57 4.16
C ARG A 77 7.99 5.79 4.99
N PHE A 78 8.82 6.03 6.00
CA PHE A 78 8.84 7.23 6.82
C PHE A 78 10.27 7.74 6.89
N GLU A 79 10.52 8.89 6.26
CA GLU A 79 11.86 9.43 6.12
C GLU A 79 11.83 10.96 6.12
N THR A 80 12.93 11.57 6.52
CA THR A 80 13.08 13.03 6.50
C THR A 80 13.09 13.56 5.06
N TYR A 81 12.52 14.75 4.86
CA TYR A 81 12.62 15.48 3.61
C TYR A 81 13.81 16.44 3.71
N ASP A 82 14.76 16.33 2.76
CA ASP A 82 16.03 17.08 2.76
C ASP A 82 16.81 17.02 4.09
N GLY A 83 16.73 15.88 4.79
CA GLY A 83 17.40 15.68 6.08
C GLY A 83 16.79 16.44 7.26
N LYS A 84 15.57 16.98 7.11
CA LYS A 84 14.85 17.72 8.15
C LYS A 84 13.54 17.04 8.52
N GLY A 85 12.95 17.46 9.64
CA GLY A 85 11.58 17.09 9.97
C GLY A 85 11.40 15.78 10.74
N GLU A 86 12.37 15.40 11.60
CA GLU A 86 12.33 14.15 12.39
C GLU A 86 11.06 14.00 13.22
N GLU A 87 10.53 15.10 13.78
CA GLU A 87 9.25 15.09 14.50
C GLU A 87 8.09 14.69 13.58
N GLY A 88 8.09 15.19 12.34
CA GLY A 88 7.11 14.82 11.34
C GLY A 88 7.13 13.33 11.02
N VAL A 89 8.33 12.77 10.82
CA VAL A 89 8.54 11.32 10.59
C VAL A 89 7.97 10.51 11.75
N LYS A 90 8.34 10.88 12.98
CA LYS A 90 7.88 10.20 14.20
C LYS A 90 6.35 10.21 14.31
N LYS A 91 5.72 11.38 14.18
CA LYS A 91 4.26 11.53 14.29
C LYS A 91 3.51 10.77 13.20
N ALA A 92 4.05 10.76 11.98
CA ALA A 92 3.45 10.01 10.88
C ALA A 92 3.47 8.51 11.13
N LYS A 93 4.61 7.98 11.58
CA LYS A 93 4.75 6.56 11.92
C LYS A 93 3.82 6.16 13.06
N GLU A 94 3.84 6.91 14.17
CA GLU A 94 2.93 6.66 15.32
C GLU A 94 1.46 6.68 14.90
N PHE A 95 1.08 7.59 13.99
CA PHE A 95 -0.28 7.64 13.49
C PHE A 95 -0.64 6.43 12.61
N ALA A 96 0.25 6.05 11.69
CA ALA A 96 0.05 4.88 10.84
C ALA A 96 -0.03 3.57 11.66
N GLU A 97 0.82 3.41 12.67
CA GLU A 97 0.80 2.26 13.59
C GLU A 97 -0.51 2.20 14.37
N ARG A 98 -1.03 3.34 14.83
CA ARG A 98 -2.35 3.42 15.48
C ARG A 98 -3.45 2.95 14.53
N LEU A 99 -3.52 3.49 13.32
CA LEU A 99 -4.51 3.10 12.31
C LEU A 99 -4.42 1.61 11.95
N ALA A 100 -3.20 1.07 11.90
CA ALA A 100 -2.95 -0.35 11.67
C ALA A 100 -3.50 -1.21 12.81
N SER A 101 -3.28 -0.82 14.06
CA SER A 101 -3.79 -1.55 15.24
C SER A 101 -5.31 -1.60 15.33
N GLU A 102 -5.98 -0.56 14.83
CA GLU A 102 -7.45 -0.46 14.81
C GLU A 102 -8.08 -1.35 13.73
N ASN A 103 -7.28 -1.77 12.73
CA ASN A 103 -7.73 -2.49 11.55
C ASN A 103 -6.84 -3.72 11.28
N PRO A 104 -6.85 -4.75 12.14
CA PRO A 104 -5.83 -5.80 12.13
C PRO A 104 -6.06 -6.90 11.08
N ARG A 105 -7.00 -6.76 10.14
CA ARG A 105 -7.40 -7.82 9.20
C ARG A 105 -7.35 -7.38 7.76
N GLY A 106 -6.99 -8.32 6.89
CA GLY A 106 -6.89 -8.08 5.46
C GLY A 106 -5.63 -7.31 5.11
N LEU A 107 -5.58 -6.88 3.86
CA LEU A 107 -4.45 -6.21 3.27
C LEU A 107 -4.80 -4.73 3.03
N MET A 108 -3.98 -3.82 3.55
CA MET A 108 -4.27 -2.39 3.53
C MET A 108 -3.03 -1.57 3.21
N LEU A 109 -3.24 -0.50 2.45
CA LEU A 109 -2.29 0.60 2.29
C LEU A 109 -2.79 1.81 3.08
N ILE A 110 -1.97 2.27 4.03
CA ILE A 110 -2.22 3.44 4.87
C ILE A 110 -1.28 4.55 4.39
N GLY A 111 -1.80 5.58 3.73
CA GLY A 111 -1.08 6.81 3.39
C GLY A 111 -1.44 7.94 4.35
N VAL A 112 -0.45 8.64 4.92
CA VAL A 112 -0.68 9.66 5.96
C VAL A 112 0.11 10.94 5.74
N ALA A 113 -0.42 12.03 6.29
CA ALA A 113 0.32 13.22 6.69
C ALA A 113 0.17 13.37 8.22
N GLY A 114 1.23 13.09 8.98
CA GLY A 114 1.18 12.91 10.44
C GLY A 114 1.08 14.20 11.27
N MET A 115 1.31 15.38 10.67
CA MET A 115 1.18 16.63 11.42
C MET A 115 -0.29 17.05 11.56
N GLU A 116 -0.72 17.37 12.78
CA GLU A 116 -2.11 17.76 13.10
C GLU A 116 -2.62 18.96 12.28
N TYR A 117 -1.73 19.87 11.90
CA TYR A 117 -2.07 21.04 11.09
C TYR A 117 -2.14 20.74 9.57
N ALA A 118 -1.86 19.51 9.12
CA ALA A 118 -1.95 19.14 7.70
C ALA A 118 -3.35 19.43 7.12
N ALA A 119 -4.40 19.07 7.86
CA ALA A 119 -5.78 19.37 7.46
C ALA A 119 -6.06 20.88 7.37
N ALA A 120 -5.48 21.69 8.27
CA ALA A 120 -5.61 23.14 8.21
C ALA A 120 -4.85 23.76 7.03
N VAL A 121 -3.79 23.10 6.55
CA VAL A 121 -3.05 23.50 5.33
C VAL A 121 -3.86 23.15 4.08
N GLU A 122 -4.45 21.96 4.03
CA GLU A 122 -5.42 21.54 2.99
C GLU A 122 -6.59 22.52 2.88
N ALA A 123 -7.17 22.91 4.02
CA ALA A 123 -8.26 23.88 4.07
C ALA A 123 -7.89 25.28 3.54
N LYS A 124 -6.59 25.59 3.39
CA LYS A 124 -6.08 26.83 2.78
C LYS A 124 -5.78 26.67 1.29
N ASN A 125 -6.35 25.66 0.62
CA ASN A 125 -6.14 25.32 -0.79
C ASN A 125 -4.72 24.87 -1.14
N PHE A 126 -3.99 24.30 -0.18
CA PHE A 126 -2.72 23.64 -0.46
C PHE A 126 -2.90 22.13 -0.47
N ASP A 127 -2.45 21.47 -1.54
CA ASP A 127 -2.40 20.02 -1.58
C ASP A 127 -1.26 19.50 -0.69
N VAL A 128 -1.61 18.69 0.30
CA VAL A 128 -0.68 17.97 1.19
C VAL A 128 -0.67 16.49 0.82
N ILE A 129 -1.84 15.84 0.82
CA ILE A 129 -1.99 14.42 0.44
C ILE A 129 -3.25 14.13 -0.38
N THR A 130 -4.20 15.08 -0.51
CA THR A 130 -5.47 14.84 -1.20
C THR A 130 -5.27 14.43 -2.67
N GLY A 131 -4.42 15.15 -3.40
CA GLY A 131 -4.10 14.85 -4.79
C GLY A 131 -3.39 13.50 -4.92
N ALA A 132 -2.38 13.28 -4.08
CA ALA A 132 -1.63 12.02 -4.04
C ALA A 132 -2.55 10.83 -3.73
N GLY A 133 -3.46 10.95 -2.75
CA GLY A 133 -4.41 9.89 -2.42
C GLY A 133 -5.33 9.54 -3.60
N THR A 134 -5.83 10.55 -4.31
CA THR A 134 -6.67 10.35 -5.50
C THR A 134 -5.90 9.63 -6.62
N GLU A 135 -4.66 10.05 -6.90
CA GLU A 135 -3.81 9.40 -7.90
C GLU A 135 -3.45 7.97 -7.51
N THR A 136 -3.12 7.74 -6.24
CA THR A 136 -2.81 6.41 -5.70
C THR A 136 -4.01 5.46 -5.82
N GLU A 137 -5.24 5.92 -5.57
CA GLU A 137 -6.44 5.11 -5.77
C GLU A 137 -6.62 4.70 -7.24
N GLN A 138 -6.42 5.65 -8.17
CA GLN A 138 -6.49 5.37 -9.61
C GLN A 138 -5.41 4.39 -10.05
N LEU A 139 -4.18 4.59 -9.57
CA LEU A 139 -3.05 3.70 -9.83
C LEU A 139 -3.35 2.28 -9.33
N LEU A 140 -3.83 2.13 -8.09
CA LEU A 140 -4.18 0.83 -7.53
C LEU A 140 -5.25 0.13 -8.36
N LYS A 141 -6.31 0.82 -8.78
CA LYS A 141 -7.33 0.23 -9.68
C LYS A 141 -6.71 -0.34 -10.96
N GLN A 142 -5.76 0.39 -11.56
CA GLN A 142 -5.07 -0.06 -12.76
C GLN A 142 -4.17 -1.27 -12.49
N LEU A 143 -3.39 -1.27 -11.40
CA LEU A 143 -2.49 -2.37 -11.05
C LEU A 143 -3.29 -3.64 -10.75
N LEU A 144 -4.33 -3.52 -9.92
CA LEU A 144 -5.16 -4.65 -9.52
C LEU A 144 -5.92 -5.25 -10.71
N SER A 145 -6.32 -4.45 -11.70
CA SER A 145 -6.96 -4.96 -12.92
C SER A 145 -6.05 -5.84 -13.79
N LYS A 146 -4.72 -5.78 -13.58
CA LYS A 146 -3.72 -6.53 -14.35
C LYS A 146 -3.27 -7.82 -13.64
N ILE A 147 -3.72 -8.04 -12.41
CA ILE A 147 -3.40 -9.26 -11.66
C ILE A 147 -3.89 -10.47 -12.43
N ASN A 148 -3.01 -11.44 -12.57
CA ASN A 148 -3.31 -12.70 -13.23
C ASN A 148 -2.65 -13.88 -12.52
N TYR A 149 -3.17 -15.08 -12.75
CA TYR A 149 -2.65 -16.32 -12.16
C TYR A 149 -1.70 -17.09 -13.09
N THR A 150 -1.55 -16.61 -14.34
CA THR A 150 -0.76 -17.23 -15.41
C THR A 150 0.74 -17.04 -15.22
#